data_AF-A0AAC8ZHE9-F1
#
_entry.id   AF-A0AAC8ZHE9-F1
#
_cell.length_a   1.000
_cell.length_b   1.000
_cell.length_c   1.000
_cell.angle_alpha   90.00
_cell.angle_beta   90.00
_cell.angle_gamma   90.00
#
_symmetry.space_group_name_H-M   'P 1'
#
loop_
_entity.id
_entity.type
_entity.pdbx_description
1 polymer ?
#
loop_
_entity_poly.entity_id
_entity_poly.type
_entity_poly.pdbx_seq_one_letter_code
_entity_poly.pdbx_strand_id
1 'polypeptide(L)' 'MILTTVFATKTVQFFLRMSIYVVLGIVVLCVRAYNRRKTHDRLNKRTEHMMKHTKKNKDGKYPWEEGVPVVKRKRW' A
#
# COMPACT_ATOMS: atom_id res chain seq x y z
N MET A 1 5.21 16.48 49.52
CA MET A 1 5.61 15.33 48.67
C MET A 1 4.45 14.49 48.14
N ILE A 2 3.24 14.55 48.71
CA ILE A 2 2.08 13.74 48.25
C ILE A 2 1.40 14.32 46.99
N LEU A 3 1.42 15.64 46.81
CA LEU A 3 0.83 16.31 45.63
C LEU A 3 1.55 15.96 44.31
N THR A 4 2.88 15.86 44.35
CA THR A 4 3.70 15.54 43.17
C THR A 4 3.52 14.10 42.70
N THR A 5 3.32 13.15 43.63
CA THR A 5 3.08 11.73 43.29
C THR A 5 1.68 11.50 42.72
N VAL A 6 0.66 12.23 43.22
CA VAL A 6 -0.71 12.17 42.68
C VAL A 6 -0.80 12.82 41.30
N PHE A 7 -0.13 13.95 41.09
CA PHE A 7 -0.11 14.60 39.77
C PHE A 7 0.66 13.77 38.73
N ALA A 8 1.81 13.20 39.13
CA ALA A 8 2.60 12.31 38.27
C ALA A 8 1.85 11.02 37.90
N THR A 9 1.09 10.42 38.82
CA THR A 9 0.28 9.23 38.51
C THR A 9 -0.89 9.55 37.58
N LYS A 10 -1.55 10.71 37.75
CA LYS A 10 -2.62 11.18 36.85
C LYS A 10 -2.13 11.43 35.42
N THR A 11 -0.97 12.06 35.24
CA THR A 11 -0.39 12.29 33.91
C THR A 11 0.08 11.00 33.26
N VAL A 12 0.70 10.09 34.01
CA VAL A 12 1.09 8.76 33.53
C VAL A 12 -0.12 7.94 33.11
N GLN A 13 -1.22 8.00 33.88
CA GLN A 13 -2.45 7.26 33.56
C GLN A 13 -3.11 7.76 32.26
N PHE A 14 -3.07 9.07 32.00
CA PHE A 14 -3.56 9.66 30.74
C PHE A 14 -2.65 9.33 29.56
N PHE A 15 -1.33 9.39 29.76
CA PHE A 15 -0.33 9.06 28.76
C PHE A 15 -0.42 7.59 28.34
N LEU A 16 -0.58 6.67 29.30
CA LEU A 16 -0.77 5.24 29.03
C LEU A 16 -2.04 4.99 28.20
N ARG A 17 -3.13 5.72 28.51
CA ARG A 17 -4.37 5.59 27.76
C ARG A 17 -4.24 6.09 26.33
N MET A 18 -3.55 7.22 26.12
CA MET A 18 -3.24 7.74 24.79
C MET A 18 -2.27 6.85 24.01
N SER A 19 -1.24 6.31 24.65
CA SER A 19 -0.26 5.46 23.98
C SER A 19 -0.89 4.18 23.43
N ILE A 20 -1.84 3.58 24.15
CA ILE A 20 -2.61 2.42 23.66
C ILE A 20 -3.36 2.75 22.37
N TYR A 21 -4.02 3.90 22.29
CA TYR A 21 -4.73 4.30 21.07
C TYR A 21 -3.79 4.61 19.90
N VAL A 22 -2.64 5.24 20.17
CA VAL A 22 -1.62 5.49 19.14
C VAL A 22 -1.08 4.16 18.60
N VAL A 23 -0.76 3.21 19.49
CA VAL A 23 -0.30 1.88 19.10
C VAL A 23 -1.36 1.15 18.27
N LEU A 24 -2.62 1.15 18.70
CA LEU A 24 -3.72 0.57 17.93
C LEU A 24 -3.87 1.21 16.55
N GLY A 25 -3.79 2.55 16.47
CA GLY A 25 -3.84 3.28 15.20
C GLY A 25 -2.71 2.89 14.25
N ILE A 26 -1.47 2.83 14.75
CA ILE A 26 -0.31 2.40 13.98
C ILE A 26 -0.48 0.96 13.49
N VAL A 27 -0.93 0.04 14.34
CA VAL A 27 -1.16 -1.35 13.98
C VAL A 27 -2.19 -1.46 12.85
N VAL A 28 -3.31 -0.75 12.94
CA VAL A 28 -4.35 -0.73 11.90
C VAL A 28 -3.80 -0.21 10.58
N LEU A 29 -3.01 0.88 10.60
CA LEU A 29 -2.37 1.43 9.40
C LEU A 29 -1.38 0.45 8.78
N CYS A 30 -0.55 -0.22 9.59
CA CYS A 30 0.38 -1.24 9.14
C CYS A 30 -0.34 -2.43 8.49
N VAL A 31 -1.39 -2.96 9.12
CA VAL A 31 -2.20 -4.05 8.58
C VAL A 31 -2.88 -3.63 7.27
N ARG A 32 -3.43 -2.41 7.21
CA ARG A 32 -4.04 -1.86 5.99
C ARG A 32 -3.03 -1.75 4.86
N ALA A 33 -1.83 -1.23 5.15
CA ALA A 33 -0.76 -1.09 4.17
C ALA A 33 -0.27 -2.45 3.67
N TYR A 34 -0.11 -3.42 4.57
CA TYR A 34 0.28 -4.79 4.23
C TYR A 34 -0.75 -5.46 3.32
N ASN A 35 -2.04 -5.37 3.66
CA ASN A 35 -3.12 -5.91 2.83
C ASN A 35 -3.16 -5.25 1.45
N ARG A 36 -2.97 -3.92 1.36
CA ARG A 36 -2.92 -3.20 0.09
C ARG A 36 -1.78 -3.72 -0.81
N ARG A 37 -0.59 -3.90 -0.26
CA ARG A 37 0.58 -4.44 -0.99
C ARG A 37 0.30 -5.85 -1.50
N LYS A 38 -0.22 -6.73 -0.65
CA LYS A 38 -0.56 -8.11 -1.01
C LYS A 38 -1.59 -8.19 -2.14
N THR A 39 -2.59 -7.32 -2.14
CA THR A 39 -3.61 -7.24 -3.21
C THR A 39 -3.00 -6.74 -4.51
N HIS A 40 -2.14 -5.72 -4.44
CA HIS A 40 -1.44 -5.20 -5.61
C HIS A 40 -0.56 -6.27 -6.29
N ASP A 41 0.21 -7.03 -5.51
CA ASP A 41 1.09 -8.07 -6.06
C ASP A 41 0.30 -9.21 -6.73
N ARG A 42 -0.86 -9.58 -6.16
CA ARG A 42 -1.76 -10.58 -6.77
C ARG A 42 -2.35 -10.08 -8.08
N LEU A 43 -2.81 -8.83 -8.11
CA LEU A 43 -3.30 -8.19 -9.32
C LEU A 43 -2.20 -8.15 -10.37
N ASN A 44 -0.99 -7.74 -10.01
CA ASN A 44 0.12 -7.63 -10.95
C ASN A 44 0.50 -8.98 -11.56
N LYS A 45 0.60 -10.04 -10.74
CA LYS A 45 0.85 -11.41 -11.23
C LYS A 45 -0.26 -11.91 -12.15
N ARG A 46 -1.53 -11.62 -11.83
CA ARG A 46 -2.67 -12.01 -12.68
C ARG A 46 -2.66 -11.24 -14.00
N THR A 47 -2.38 -9.94 -13.95
CA THR A 47 -2.22 -9.09 -15.13
C THR A 47 -1.08 -9.59 -16.01
N GLU A 48 0.08 -9.88 -15.43
CA GLU A 48 1.23 -10.42 -16.15
C GLU A 48 0.88 -11.76 -16.83
N HIS A 49 0.20 -12.66 -16.12
CA HIS A 49 -0.28 -13.92 -16.70
C HIS A 49 -1.25 -13.68 -17.87
N MET A 50 -2.22 -12.79 -17.73
CA MET A 50 -3.15 -12.43 -18.80
C MET A 50 -2.42 -11.82 -19.99
N MET A 51 -1.45 -10.94 -19.76
CA MET A 51 -0.64 -10.32 -20.82
C MET A 51 0.26 -11.33 -21.55
N LYS A 52 0.73 -12.39 -20.88
CA LYS A 52 1.50 -13.48 -21.52
C LYS A 52 0.64 -14.38 -22.38
N HIS A 53 -0.59 -14.66 -21.95
CA HIS A 53 -1.52 -15.54 -22.66
C HIS A 53 -2.35 -14.81 -23.72
N THR A 54 -2.36 -13.47 -23.70
CA THR A 54 -3.00 -12.68 -24.75
C THR A 54 -2.15 -12.78 -26.01
N LYS A 55 -2.75 -13.31 -27.08
CA LYS A 55 -2.11 -13.40 -28.40
C LYS A 55 -1.80 -11.99 -28.90
N LYS A 56 -0.51 -11.70 -29.10
CA LYS A 56 -0.05 -10.43 -29.69
C LYS A 56 -0.24 -10.48 -31.20
N ASN A 57 -0.56 -9.33 -31.79
CA ASN A 57 -0.69 -9.21 -33.24
C ASN A 57 0.70 -9.24 -33.91
N LYS A 58 0.76 -9.35 -35.25
CA LYS A 58 2.02 -9.51 -36.03
C LYS A 58 3.07 -8.42 -35.76
N ASP A 59 2.61 -7.22 -35.38
CA ASP A 59 3.45 -6.07 -35.03
C ASP A 59 3.87 -6.04 -33.54
N GLY A 60 3.57 -7.09 -32.78
CA GLY A 60 3.87 -7.20 -31.35
C GLY A 60 2.94 -6.39 -30.42
N LYS A 61 1.89 -5.76 -30.97
CA LYS A 61 0.89 -4.98 -30.21
C LYS A 61 -0.10 -5.87 -29.46
N TYR A 62 -0.60 -5.34 -28.34
CA TYR A 62 -1.76 -5.93 -27.66
C TYR A 62 -3.06 -5.59 -28.41
N PRO A 63 -4.13 -6.41 -28.28
CA PRO A 63 -5.40 -6.20 -29.00
C PRO A 63 -6.04 -4.82 -28.78
N TRP A 64 -5.87 -4.23 -27.59
CA TRP A 64 -6.38 -2.90 -27.24
C TRP A 64 -5.45 -1.75 -27.64
N GLU A 65 -4.28 -2.05 -28.21
CA GLU A 65 -3.34 -1.07 -28.78
C GLU A 65 -3.49 -0.97 -30.32
N GLU A 66 -4.40 -1.74 -30.89
CA GLU A 66 -4.76 -1.67 -32.31
C GLU A 66 -5.40 -0.30 -32.59
N GLY A 67 -4.69 0.55 -33.34
CA GLY A 67 -5.08 1.94 -33.63
C GLY A 67 -4.18 3.01 -33.03
N VAL A 68 -3.29 2.65 -32.09
CA VAL A 68 -2.32 3.61 -31.53
C VAL A 68 -1.03 3.60 -32.35
N PRO A 69 -0.52 4.75 -32.85
CA PRO A 69 0.75 4.79 -33.56
C PRO A 69 1.91 4.39 -32.63
N VAL A 70 2.88 3.63 -33.16
CA VAL A 70 4.05 3.20 -32.39
C VAL A 70 4.99 4.38 -32.21
N VAL A 71 4.81 5.15 -31.15
CA VAL A 71 5.73 6.23 -30.78
C VAL A 71 6.98 5.59 -30.15
N LYS A 72 8.03 5.35 -30.95
CA LYS A 72 9.35 5.00 -30.39
C LYS A 72 9.82 6.17 -29.55
N ARG A 73 9.65 6.09 -28.22
CA ARG A 73 10.13 7.11 -27.29
C ARG A 73 11.65 7.21 -27.48
N LYS A 74 12.12 8.31 -28.10
CA LYS A 74 13.54 8.61 -28.27
C LYS A 74 14.14 8.69 -26.87
N ARG A 75 14.87 7.64 -26.48
CA ARG A 75 15.67 7.63 -25.26
C ARG A 75 16.92 8.42 -25.61
N TRP A 76 16.95 9.67 -25.16
CA TRP A 76 18.17 10.47 -25.11
C TRP A 76 19.15 9.84 -24.13
#